data_AF-A0A3C0T8L7-F1
#
_entry.id   AF-A0A3C0T8L7-F1
#
_cell.length_a   1.000
_cell.length_b   1.000
_cell.length_c   1.000
_cell.angle_alpha   90.00
_cell.angle_beta   90.00
_cell.angle_gamma   90.00
#
_symmetry.space_group_name_H-M   'P 1'
#
loop_
_entity.id
_entity.type
_entity.pdbx_description
1 polymer ?
#
loop_
_entity_poly.entity_id
_entity_poly.type
_entity_poly.pdbx_seq_one_letter_code
_entity_poly.pdbx_strand_id
1 'polypeptide(L)'
;KPLAGQAEQLSNGAAMLQLGLADVMESLNANCIRDWLDKPPPSPIVYPNVAKHLVDWILDSQRHDINKLRDQLWAKVDSIAPPQS
;
A
#
# COMPACT_ATOMS: atom_id res chain seq x y z
N LYS A 1 15.02 8.95 7.78
CA LYS A 1 15.00 9.88 6.61
C LYS A 1 14.55 9.07 5.40
N PRO A 2 13.46 9.42 4.70
CA PRO A 2 13.24 8.89 3.37
C PRO A 2 14.45 9.30 2.52
N LEU A 3 15.17 8.34 1.93
CA LEU A 3 16.24 8.66 1.00
C LEU A 3 15.57 9.08 -0.30
N ALA A 4 15.72 10.34 -0.70
CA ALA A 4 15.24 10.81 -1.99
C ALA A 4 15.74 9.88 -3.12
N GLY A 5 14.85 9.47 -4.01
CA GLY A 5 15.23 8.71 -5.22
C GLY A 5 15.34 7.21 -5.06
N GLN A 6 14.76 6.58 -4.03
CA GLN A 6 14.58 5.13 -4.07
C GLN A 6 13.57 4.78 -5.17
N ALA A 7 13.99 3.95 -6.12
CA ALA A 7 13.14 3.49 -7.23
C ALA A 7 11.81 2.89 -6.74
N GLU A 8 11.82 2.25 -5.57
CA GLU A 8 10.63 1.66 -4.95
C GLU A 8 9.59 2.72 -4.57
N GLN A 9 10.01 3.86 -4.00
CA GLN A 9 9.07 4.92 -3.61
C GLN A 9 8.42 5.57 -4.83
N LEU A 10 9.20 5.77 -5.90
CA LEU A 10 8.70 6.30 -7.17
C LEU A 10 7.72 5.31 -7.83
N SER A 11 8.05 4.01 -7.83
CA SER A 11 7.18 2.94 -8.34
C SER A 11 5.87 2.85 -7.56
N ASN A 12 5.93 2.90 -6.22
CA ASN A 12 4.74 2.87 -5.37
C ASN A 12 3.84 4.09 -5.60
N GLY A 13 4.43 5.28 -5.66
CA GLY A 13 3.71 6.51 -5.97
C GLY A 13 3.02 6.42 -7.34
N ALA A 14 3.74 5.98 -8.37
CA ALA A 14 3.19 5.79 -9.71
C ALA A 14 2.04 4.75 -9.74
N ALA A 15 2.19 3.62 -9.06
CA ALA A 15 1.17 2.60 -8.98
C ALA A 15 -0.09 3.12 -8.26
N MET A 16 0.06 3.80 -7.13
CA MET A 16 -1.07 4.38 -6.40
C MET A 16 -1.77 5.49 -7.19
N LEU A 17 -1.02 6.30 -7.94
CA LEU A 17 -1.58 7.31 -8.85
C LEU A 17 -2.39 6.66 -9.98
N GLN A 18 -1.87 5.59 -10.59
CA GLN A 18 -2.57 4.85 -11.64
C GLN A 18 -3.85 4.17 -11.13
N LEU A 19 -3.84 3.70 -9.88
CA LEU A 19 -5.00 3.11 -9.22
C LEU A 19 -6.02 4.17 -8.73
N GLY A 20 -5.70 5.47 -8.84
CA GLY A 20 -6.54 6.55 -8.31
C GLY A 20 -6.59 6.59 -6.78
N LEU A 21 -5.61 5.99 -6.11
CA LEU A 21 -5.54 5.86 -4.66
C LEU A 21 -4.66 6.92 -3.98
N ALA A 22 -3.89 7.69 -4.75
CA ALA A 22 -3.02 8.73 -4.21
C ALA A 22 -2.84 9.91 -5.17
N ASP A 23 -2.52 11.07 -4.58
CA ASP A 23 -1.87 12.19 -5.26
C ASP A 23 -0.35 12.08 -5.06
N VAL A 24 0.43 12.49 -6.06
CA VAL A 24 1.91 12.44 -6.02
C VAL A 24 2.45 13.85 -6.24
N MET A 25 3.52 14.19 -5.51
CA MET A 25 4.27 15.44 -5.71
C MET A 25 5.76 15.15 -5.88
N GLU A 26 6.39 15.77 -6.87
CA GLU A 26 7.83 15.61 -7.13
C GLU A 26 8.70 16.36 -6.11
N SER A 27 8.16 17.46 -5.57
CA SER A 27 8.77 18.24 -4.51
C SER A 27 7.70 18.73 -3.54
N LEU A 28 8.13 19.07 -2.32
CA LEU A 28 7.23 19.55 -1.28
C LEU A 28 6.59 20.89 -1.71
N ASN A 29 5.29 20.87 -1.98
CA ASN A 29 4.53 22.02 -2.46
C ASN A 29 3.35 22.31 -1.52
N ALA A 30 3.36 23.51 -0.91
CA ALA A 30 2.34 23.92 0.06
C ALA A 30 0.93 24.04 -0.54
N ASN A 31 0.82 24.38 -1.84
CA ASN A 31 -0.47 24.43 -2.53
C ASN A 31 -1.00 23.01 -2.75
N CYS A 32 -0.16 22.08 -3.22
CA CYS A 32 -0.56 20.67 -3.37
C CYS A 32 -1.01 20.05 -2.04
N ILE A 33 -0.33 20.38 -0.93
CA ILE A 33 -0.74 19.92 0.40
C ILE A 33 -2.13 20.47 0.77
N ARG A 34 -2.36 21.76 0.54
CA ARG A 34 -3.65 22.40 0.82
C ARG A 34 -4.77 21.75 0.02
N ASP A 35 -4.57 21.63 -1.29
CA ASP A 35 -5.56 21.02 -2.19
C ASP A 35 -5.87 19.57 -1.80
N TRP A 36 -4.86 18.82 -1.32
CA TRP A 36 -5.05 17.46 -0.81
C TRP A 36 -5.82 17.43 0.53
N LEU A 37 -5.51 18.34 1.46
CA LEU A 37 -6.19 18.45 2.75
C LEU A 37 -7.68 18.84 2.62
N ASP A 38 -8.03 19.59 1.57
CA ASP A 38 -9.40 20.01 1.30
C ASP A 38 -10.25 18.91 0.64
N LYS A 39 -9.65 17.78 0.22
CA LYS A 39 -10.40 16.63 -0.33
C LYS A 39 -11.16 15.89 0.78
N PRO A 40 -12.34 15.32 0.46
CA PRO A 40 -13.01 14.44 1.41
C PRO A 40 -12.10 13.26 1.77
N PRO A 41 -12.05 12.85 3.05
CA PRO A 41 -11.22 11.73 3.45
C PRO A 41 -11.69 10.46 2.73
N PRO A 42 -10.77 9.66 2.16
CA PRO A 42 -11.14 8.40 1.55
C PRO A 42 -11.69 7.44 2.60
N SER A 43 -12.53 6.49 2.18
CA SER A 43 -12.94 5.40 3.06
C SER A 43 -11.69 4.64 3.53
N PRO A 44 -11.51 4.43 4.84
CA PRO A 44 -10.35 3.71 5.34
C PRO A 44 -10.38 2.27 4.85
N ILE A 45 -9.24 1.80 4.36
CA ILE A 45 -9.04 0.39 4.03
C ILE A 45 -8.62 -0.32 5.31
N VAL A 46 -9.40 -1.31 5.74
CA VAL A 46 -9.10 -2.10 6.93
C VAL A 46 -8.20 -3.25 6.53
N TYR A 47 -6.90 -3.09 6.76
CA TYR A 47 -5.95 -4.18 6.58
C TYR A 47 -5.97 -5.13 7.79
N PRO A 48 -5.88 -6.45 7.58
CA PRO A 48 -5.65 -7.38 8.68
C PRO A 48 -4.31 -7.07 9.36
N ASN A 49 -4.02 -7.71 10.50
CA ASN A 49 -2.70 -7.59 11.13
C ASN A 49 -1.62 -8.26 10.27
N VAL A 50 -1.15 -7.57 9.24
CA VAL A 50 -0.18 -8.06 8.25
C VAL A 50 1.13 -8.44 8.93
N ALA A 51 1.59 -7.64 9.90
CA ALA A 51 2.81 -7.91 10.66
C ALA A 51 2.75 -9.27 11.36
N LYS A 52 1.64 -9.60 12.02
CA LYS A 52 1.47 -10.91 12.66
C LYS A 52 1.54 -12.05 11.65
N HIS A 53 0.83 -11.95 10.52
CA HIS A 53 0.81 -13.01 9.51
C HIS A 53 2.19 -13.18 8.85
N LEU A 54 2.94 -12.10 8.64
CA LEU A 54 4.32 -12.14 8.14
C LEU A 54 5.25 -12.83 9.14
N VAL A 55 5.16 -12.50 10.44
CA VAL A 55 5.97 -13.15 11.49
C VAL A 55 5.66 -14.64 11.55
N ASP A 56 4.38 -15.01 11.59
CA ASP A 56 3.96 -16.42 11.61
C ASP A 56 4.50 -17.17 10.38
N TRP A 57 4.47 -16.54 9.19
CA TRP A 57 5.03 -17.12 7.96
C TRP A 57 6.57 -17.25 7.96
N ILE A 58 7.30 -16.27 8.48
CA ILE A 58 8.77 -16.30 8.56
C ILE A 58 9.26 -17.41 9.50
N LEU A 59 8.53 -17.62 10.61
CA LEU A 59 8.84 -18.60 11.66
C LEU A 59 8.41 -20.02 11.30
N ASP A 60 7.47 -20.20 10.38
CA ASP A 60 7.08 -21.51 9.86
C ASP A 60 8.26 -22.16 9.11
N SER A 61 8.71 -23.32 9.59
CA SER A 61 9.81 -24.07 8.99
C SER A 61 9.43 -24.69 7.63
N GLN A 62 8.13 -24.87 7.38
CA GLN A 62 7.56 -25.31 6.12
C GLN A 62 7.00 -24.12 5.34
N ARG A 63 7.79 -23.05 5.23
CA ARG A 63 7.43 -21.78 4.57
C ARG A 63 6.54 -22.00 3.37
N HIS A 64 5.24 -21.75 3.56
CA HIS A 64 4.25 -21.88 2.52
C HIS A 64 4.54 -20.89 1.39
N ASP A 65 4.09 -21.17 0.17
CA ASP A 65 4.26 -20.24 -0.97
C ASP A 65 3.78 -18.82 -0.58
N ILE A 66 4.63 -17.82 -0.81
CA ILE A 66 4.34 -16.42 -0.54
C ILE A 66 3.07 -15.94 -1.27
N ASN A 67 2.74 -16.53 -2.42
CA ASN A 67 1.50 -16.25 -3.14
C ASN A 67 0.27 -16.64 -2.31
N LYS A 68 0.33 -17.75 -1.56
CA LYS A 68 -0.77 -18.16 -0.66
C LYS A 68 -0.94 -17.17 0.48
N LEU A 69 0.16 -16.69 1.07
CA LEU A 69 0.11 -15.66 2.12
C LEU A 69 -0.51 -14.37 1.58
N ARG A 70 -0.09 -13.93 0.39
CA ARG A 70 -0.66 -12.76 -0.30
C ARG A 70 -2.17 -12.91 -0.47
N ASP A 71 -2.62 -14.03 -1.03
CA ASP A 71 -4.05 -14.26 -1.31
C ASP A 71 -4.88 -14.31 -0.02
N GLN A 72 -4.35 -14.93 1.04
CA GLN A 72 -4.99 -14.96 2.36
C GLN A 72 -5.11 -13.57 2.98
N LEU A 73 -4.11 -12.71 2.81
CA LEU A 73 -4.12 -11.36 3.35
C LEU A 73 -5.11 -10.47 2.60
N TRP A 74 -5.12 -10.50 1.26
CA TRP A 74 -6.06 -9.72 0.46
C TRP A 74 -7.52 -10.16 0.64
N ALA A 75 -7.77 -11.45 0.84
CA ALA A 75 -9.12 -11.94 1.15
C ALA A 75 -9.68 -11.42 2.50
N LYS A 76 -8.83 -10.83 3.36
CA LYS A 76 -9.19 -10.24 4.65
C LYS A 76 -9.26 -8.70 4.61
N VAL A 77 -9.06 -8.09 3.45
CA VAL A 77 -9.17 -6.63 3.28
C VAL A 77 -10.59 -6.30 2.86
N ASP A 78 -11.30 -5.55 3.68
CA ASP A 78 -12.62 -5.06 3.33
C ASP A 78 -12.47 -3.93 2.29
N SER A 79 -12.89 -4.22 1.05
CA SER A 79 -13.01 -3.29 -0.07
C SER A 79 -11.72 -2.60 -0.57
N ILE A 80 -10.90 -3.37 -1.30
CA ILE A 80 -10.38 -2.97 -2.62
C ILE A 80 -10.43 -4.23 -3.48
N ALA A 81 -11.01 -4.18 -4.68
CA ALA A 81 -10.85 -5.29 -5.61
C ALA A 81 -9.33 -5.52 -5.83
N PRO A 82 -8.82 -6.76 -5.70
CA PRO A 82 -7.39 -7.00 -5.84
C PRO A 82 -6.90 -6.52 -7.21
N PRO A 83 -5.67 -6.00 -7.33
CA PRO A 83 -5.10 -5.65 -8.63
C PRO A 83 -5.14 -6.89 -9.52
N GLN A 84 -5.81 -6.78 -10.67
CA GLN A 84 -5.79 -7.84 -11.67
C GLN A 84 -4.41 -7.85 -12.32
N SER A 85 -3.76 -9.02 -12.25
CA SER A 85 -2.45 -9.32 -12.82
C SER A 85 -2.39 -9.15 -14.33
#